data_AF-A0A953P0B8-F1
#
_entry.id   AF-A0A953P0B8-F1
#
_cell.length_a   1.000
_cell.length_b   1.000
_cell.length_c   1.000
_cell.angle_alpha   90.00
_cell.angle_beta   90.00
_cell.angle_gamma   90.00
#
_symmetry.space_group_name_H-M   'P 1'
#
loop_
_entity.id
_entity.type
_entity.pdbx_description
1 polymer ?
#
loop_
_entity_poly.entity_id
_entity_poly.type
_entity_poly.pdbx_seq_one_letter_code
_entity_poly.pdbx_strand_id
1 'polypeptide(L)'
;MLHTYNSHNPGGRGTSLLLSAIVLVLMSLAARSAPALECGEEITGNVKLTADLGPCPGIGLNILDHAGAANITVNLNGHSILGSGAGAGLNLFTHDVTIKGPGSIVNFGTGIQISSTLRVMIYDLTLLDNISGVKIKNSGWINVFDNS
;
A
#
# COMPACT_ATOMS: atom_id res chain seq x y z
N MET A 1 -12.99 77.49 -48.66
CA MET A 1 -12.85 77.53 -50.12
C MET A 1 -12.04 76.31 -50.54
N LEU A 2 -12.61 75.50 -51.43
CA LEU A 2 -12.02 74.41 -52.25
C LEU A 2 -11.45 73.16 -51.53
N HIS A 3 -12.14 72.01 -51.62
CA HIS A 3 -12.10 70.98 -52.70
C HIS A 3 -10.82 70.11 -52.63
N THR A 4 -10.86 68.90 -52.03
CA THR A 4 -11.25 67.55 -52.54
C THR A 4 -10.11 66.71 -53.14
N TYR A 5 -10.01 65.48 -52.62
CA TYR A 5 -9.69 64.17 -53.24
C TYR A 5 -8.28 63.83 -53.80
N ASN A 6 -7.65 62.77 -53.27
CA ASN A 6 -7.63 61.40 -53.82
C ASN A 6 -6.77 60.50 -52.90
N SER A 7 -7.18 59.34 -52.34
CA SER A 7 -7.69 58.05 -52.85
C SER A 7 -6.62 57.12 -53.48
N HIS A 8 -6.67 55.84 -53.00
CA HIS A 8 -6.11 54.58 -53.54
C HIS A 8 -4.62 54.26 -53.25
N ASN A 9 -4.19 53.05 -52.83
CA ASN A 9 -4.81 51.72 -52.71
C ASN A 9 -3.89 50.78 -51.84
N PRO A 10 -3.97 49.42 -51.84
CA PRO A 10 -4.42 48.63 -50.69
C PRO A 10 -3.39 47.58 -50.18
N GLY A 11 -3.79 46.86 -49.13
CA GLY A 11 -3.54 45.42 -49.07
C GLY A 11 -2.33 44.97 -48.25
N GLY A 12 -2.60 44.22 -47.19
CA GLY A 12 -1.56 43.50 -46.47
C GLY A 12 -2.04 42.98 -45.14
N ARG A 13 -2.85 41.92 -45.16
CA ARG A 13 -3.26 41.16 -43.97
C ARG A 13 -2.02 40.59 -43.29
N GLY A 14 -1.54 41.24 -42.23
CA GLY A 14 -0.52 40.72 -41.32
C GLY A 14 -1.19 40.01 -40.15
N THR A 15 -1.31 38.69 -40.25
CA THR A 15 -1.84 37.78 -39.25
C THR A 15 -1.18 37.98 -37.88
N SER A 16 -2.02 38.24 -36.87
CA SER A 16 -1.68 38.26 -35.46
C SER A 16 -1.10 36.89 -35.04
N LEU A 17 0.20 36.82 -34.76
CA LEU A 17 0.80 35.69 -34.04
C LEU A 17 0.98 36.09 -32.58
N LEU A 18 -0.05 35.86 -31.77
CA LEU A 18 0.11 35.70 -30.34
C LEU A 18 0.60 34.27 -30.07
N LEU A 19 1.92 34.08 -30.08
CA LEU A 19 2.55 32.85 -29.59
C LEU A 19 2.42 32.82 -28.06
N SER A 20 1.31 32.25 -27.59
CA SER A 20 1.14 31.93 -26.17
C SER A 20 2.03 30.72 -25.84
N ALA A 21 3.17 30.98 -25.19
CA ALA A 21 4.05 29.94 -24.68
C ALA A 21 3.43 29.31 -23.42
N ILE A 22 2.68 28.22 -23.58
CA ILE A 22 2.21 27.40 -22.47
C ILE A 22 3.42 26.56 -22.00
N VAL A 23 4.14 27.07 -21.00
CA VAL A 23 5.15 26.30 -20.27
C VAL A 23 4.42 25.37 -19.31
N LEU A 24 4.13 24.13 -19.75
CA LEU A 24 3.67 23.07 -18.88
C LEU A 24 4.83 22.65 -17.96
N VAL A 25 4.86 23.20 -16.75
CA VAL A 25 5.72 22.73 -15.67
C VAL A 25 5.23 21.34 -15.26
N LEU A 26 5.86 20.31 -15.80
CA LEU A 26 5.73 18.93 -15.34
C LEU A 26 6.41 18.83 -13.96
N MET A 27 5.67 19.15 -12.90
CA MET A 27 6.09 18.82 -11.53
C MET A 27 6.10 17.30 -11.41
N SER A 28 7.29 16.70 -11.51
CA SER A 28 7.51 15.29 -11.20
C SER A 28 7.20 15.05 -9.73
N LEU A 29 6.08 14.37 -9.43
CA LEU A 29 5.89 13.73 -8.13
C LEU A 29 6.93 12.61 -8.04
N ALA A 30 8.06 12.89 -7.40
CA ALA A 30 8.99 11.84 -7.01
C ALA A 30 8.24 10.94 -6.01
N ALA A 31 7.85 9.74 -6.43
CA ALA A 31 7.35 8.73 -5.52
C ALA A 31 8.46 8.44 -4.50
N ARG A 32 8.26 8.87 -3.25
CA ARG A 32 9.17 8.53 -2.16
C ARG A 32 9.06 7.03 -1.94
N SER A 33 10.12 6.29 -2.24
CA SER A 33 10.17 4.85 -1.93
C SER A 33 9.98 4.69 -0.42
N ALA A 34 9.00 3.89 -0.02
CA ALA A 34 8.96 3.40 1.34
C ALA A 34 10.26 2.59 1.60
N PRO A 35 10.83 2.63 2.81
CA PRO A 35 11.90 1.71 3.16
C PRO A 35 11.44 0.27 2.93
N ALA A 36 12.38 -0.58 2.53
CA ALA A 36 12.13 -2.01 2.39
C ALA A 36 11.84 -2.60 3.78
N LEU A 37 10.85 -3.47 3.86
CA LEU A 37 10.48 -4.11 5.12
C LEU A 37 11.49 -5.18 5.50
N GLU A 38 11.71 -5.34 6.80
CA GLU A 38 12.60 -6.36 7.35
C GLU A 38 11.86 -7.35 8.26
N CYS A 39 12.41 -8.57 8.39
CA CYS A 39 11.82 -9.57 9.27
C CYS A 39 11.85 -9.11 10.73
N GLY A 40 10.70 -9.22 11.40
CA GLY A 40 10.51 -8.81 12.78
C GLY A 40 10.18 -7.32 12.94
N GLU A 41 10.09 -6.57 11.85
CA GLU A 41 9.79 -5.14 11.89
C GLU A 41 8.44 -4.85 12.57
N GLU A 42 8.42 -3.75 13.31
CA GLU A 42 7.24 -3.24 14.01
C GLU A 42 6.43 -2.33 13.08
N ILE A 43 5.21 -2.77 12.79
CA ILE A 43 4.27 -2.08 11.92
C ILE A 43 3.22 -1.39 12.77
N THR A 44 3.16 -0.08 12.58
CA THR A 44 2.39 0.85 13.40
C THR A 44 1.40 1.68 12.56
N GLY A 45 1.36 1.38 11.26
CA GLY A 45 0.51 2.00 10.25
C GLY A 45 0.31 1.07 9.06
N ASN A 46 -0.36 1.58 8.02
CA ASN A 46 -0.67 0.79 6.83
C ASN A 46 0.59 0.39 6.07
N VAL A 47 0.62 -0.87 5.65
CA VAL A 47 1.71 -1.44 4.86
C VAL A 47 1.17 -2.12 3.62
N LYS A 48 1.92 -1.96 2.53
CA LYS A 48 1.73 -2.67 1.27
C LYS A 48 3.06 -3.32 0.90
N LEU A 49 3.09 -4.64 0.77
CA LEU A 49 4.29 -5.32 0.29
C LEU A 49 4.57 -4.90 -1.16
N THR A 50 5.84 -4.66 -1.44
CA THR A 50 6.36 -4.32 -2.77
C THR A 50 7.36 -5.36 -3.30
N ALA A 51 7.70 -6.32 -2.45
CA ALA A 51 8.55 -7.48 -2.71
C ALA A 51 8.20 -8.56 -1.69
N ASP A 52 8.66 -9.79 -1.95
CA ASP A 52 8.57 -10.87 -0.96
C ASP A 52 9.47 -10.56 0.24
N LEU A 53 9.00 -10.91 1.44
CA LEU A 53 9.70 -10.73 2.70
C LEU A 53 10.18 -12.07 3.23
N GLY A 54 11.49 -12.19 3.46
CA GLY A 54 12.09 -13.38 4.08
C GLY A 54 13.05 -14.14 3.15
N PRO A 55 13.47 -15.36 3.55
CA PRO A 55 12.96 -16.15 4.67
C PRO A 55 13.24 -15.56 6.06
N CYS A 56 12.21 -15.47 6.90
CA CYS A 56 12.31 -14.97 8.26
C CYS A 56 12.59 -16.11 9.24
N PRO A 57 13.65 -16.02 10.08
CA PRO A 57 14.01 -17.06 11.03
C PRO A 57 13.03 -17.17 12.23
N GLY A 58 12.16 -16.17 12.41
CA GLY A 58 11.24 -16.08 13.54
C GLY A 58 9.93 -15.39 13.13
N ILE A 59 9.79 -14.12 13.50
CA ILE A 59 8.59 -13.34 13.16
C ILE A 59 8.77 -12.67 11.80
N GLY A 60 7.73 -12.69 10.96
CA GLY A 60 7.68 -11.90 9.73
C GLY A 60 7.47 -10.42 10.02
N LEU A 61 6.29 -10.04 10.52
CA LEU A 61 6.00 -8.66 10.96
C LEU A 61 5.25 -8.64 12.30
N ASN A 62 5.54 -7.65 13.14
CA ASN A 62 4.82 -7.38 14.39
C ASN A 62 3.84 -6.22 14.16
N ILE A 63 2.54 -6.45 14.32
CA ILE A 63 1.52 -5.41 14.13
C ILE A 63 1.12 -4.86 15.50
N LEU A 64 1.52 -3.62 15.77
CA LEU A 64 1.46 -2.96 17.06
C LEU A 64 0.65 -1.65 16.97
N ASP A 65 0.08 -1.22 18.09
CA ASP A 65 -0.60 0.09 18.18
C ASP A 65 0.43 1.22 18.34
N HIS A 66 0.15 2.37 17.72
CA HIS A 66 0.67 3.65 18.17
C HIS A 66 -0.49 4.57 18.52
N ALA A 67 -0.61 4.87 19.81
CA ALA A 67 -1.38 5.98 20.35
C ALA A 67 -2.84 6.10 19.84
N GLY A 68 -3.53 4.97 19.67
CA GLY A 68 -4.95 4.96 19.29
C GLY A 68 -5.21 5.04 17.78
N ALA A 69 -4.21 4.76 16.95
CA ALA A 69 -4.39 4.56 15.51
C ALA A 69 -5.05 3.19 15.26
N ALA A 70 -6.35 3.09 15.57
CA ALA A 70 -7.18 2.02 15.05
C ALA A 70 -7.20 2.11 13.51
N ASN A 71 -7.20 0.96 12.83
CA ASN A 71 -7.27 0.78 11.36
C ASN A 71 -5.92 0.58 10.64
N ILE A 72 -5.14 -0.43 11.06
CA ILE A 72 -3.95 -0.87 10.31
C ILE A 72 -4.37 -1.87 9.23
N THR A 73 -3.91 -1.64 8.00
CA THR A 73 -4.04 -2.57 6.88
C THR A 73 -2.67 -3.11 6.49
N VAL A 74 -2.53 -4.44 6.50
CA VAL A 74 -1.42 -5.17 5.89
C VAL A 74 -1.91 -5.74 4.57
N ASN A 75 -1.45 -5.18 3.46
CA ASN A 75 -1.79 -5.63 2.11
C ASN A 75 -0.60 -6.39 1.50
N LEU A 76 -0.74 -7.69 1.27
CA LEU A 76 0.32 -8.51 0.70
C LEU A 76 0.53 -8.24 -0.80
N ASN A 77 -0.46 -7.69 -1.50
CA ASN A 77 -0.29 -7.18 -2.87
C ASN A 77 0.37 -8.17 -3.87
N GLY A 78 0.08 -9.45 -3.72
CA GLY A 78 0.61 -10.56 -4.52
C GLY A 78 1.96 -11.10 -4.05
N HIS A 79 2.56 -10.52 -3.02
CA HIS A 79 3.84 -10.94 -2.47
C HIS A 79 3.69 -11.92 -1.32
N SER A 80 4.79 -12.59 -1.00
CA SER A 80 4.86 -13.60 0.05
C SER A 80 5.63 -13.13 1.27
N ILE A 81 5.17 -13.52 2.46
CA ILE A 81 5.97 -13.52 3.68
C ILE A 81 6.43 -14.96 3.89
N LEU A 82 7.73 -15.18 3.86
CA LEU A 82 8.38 -16.49 3.87
C LEU A 82 9.03 -16.74 5.23
N GLY A 83 8.76 -17.88 5.84
CA GLY A 83 9.36 -18.32 7.10
C GLY A 83 10.34 -19.48 6.90
N SER A 84 11.03 -19.83 7.99
CA SER A 84 11.96 -20.98 8.04
C SER A 84 11.45 -22.15 8.90
N GLY A 85 10.14 -22.23 9.16
CA GLY A 85 9.47 -23.30 9.90
C GLY A 85 9.19 -23.02 11.38
N ALA A 86 9.49 -21.81 11.87
CA ALA A 86 9.29 -21.40 13.25
C ALA A 86 8.57 -20.05 13.34
N GLY A 87 8.24 -19.60 14.55
CA GLY A 87 7.68 -18.27 14.79
C GLY A 87 6.32 -18.02 14.13
N ALA A 88 6.02 -16.74 13.85
CA ALA A 88 4.76 -16.31 13.26
C ALA A 88 4.97 -15.41 12.05
N GLY A 89 4.21 -15.62 10.96
CA GLY A 89 4.30 -14.76 9.78
C GLY A 89 3.83 -13.34 10.08
N LEU A 90 2.63 -13.21 10.63
CA LEU A 90 2.11 -11.97 11.18
C LEU A 90 1.72 -12.16 12.65
N ASN A 91 2.19 -11.27 13.52
CA ASN A 91 1.94 -11.33 14.95
C ASN A 91 1.19 -10.06 15.40
N LEU A 92 -0.07 -10.21 15.79
CA LEU A 92 -0.99 -9.09 16.02
C LEU A 92 -1.21 -8.85 17.52
N PHE A 93 -0.95 -7.61 17.95
CA PHE A 93 -1.16 -7.14 19.32
C PHE A 93 -2.06 -5.91 19.42
N THR A 94 -2.70 -5.50 18.32
CA THR A 94 -3.58 -4.33 18.26
C THR A 94 -4.95 -4.68 17.67
N HIS A 95 -5.92 -3.79 17.87
CA HIS A 95 -7.29 -3.88 17.40
C HIS A 95 -7.43 -3.26 15.99
N ASP A 96 -8.56 -3.50 15.33
CA ASP A 96 -8.91 -2.84 14.06
C ASP A 96 -7.87 -3.10 12.96
N VAL A 97 -7.57 -4.38 12.72
CA VAL A 97 -6.57 -4.79 11.74
C VAL A 97 -7.24 -5.45 10.55
N THR A 98 -6.86 -5.04 9.34
CA THR A 98 -7.19 -5.75 8.11
C THR A 98 -5.93 -6.37 7.53
N ILE A 99 -5.91 -7.69 7.35
CA ILE A 99 -4.87 -8.39 6.61
C ILE A 99 -5.52 -8.87 5.32
N LYS A 100 -4.96 -8.47 4.17
CA LYS A 100 -5.57 -8.79 2.88
C LYS A 100 -4.55 -9.13 1.82
N GLY A 101 -4.97 -10.01 0.92
CA GLY A 101 -4.21 -10.35 -0.26
C GLY A 101 -4.62 -9.58 -1.52
N PRO A 102 -4.29 -10.14 -2.71
CA PRO A 102 -3.67 -11.47 -2.91
C PRO A 102 -2.28 -11.57 -2.26
N GLY A 103 -1.77 -12.78 -2.02
CA GLY A 103 -0.43 -13.02 -1.47
C GLY A 103 -0.38 -14.20 -0.51
N SER A 104 0.83 -14.61 -0.12
CA SER A 104 1.03 -15.83 0.67
C SER A 104 1.75 -15.60 1.99
N ILE A 105 1.42 -16.39 3.02
CA ILE A 105 2.23 -16.51 4.24
C ILE A 105 2.65 -17.96 4.35
N VAL A 106 3.95 -18.22 4.29
CA VAL A 106 4.49 -19.55 3.99
C VAL A 106 5.50 -20.02 5.04
N ASN A 107 5.42 -21.28 5.44
CA ASN A 107 6.44 -21.98 6.23
C ASN A 107 6.77 -21.32 7.59
N PHE A 108 5.75 -20.95 8.36
CA PHE A 108 5.88 -20.54 9.77
C PHE A 108 5.34 -21.59 10.73
N GLY A 109 5.71 -21.47 12.00
CA GLY A 109 5.00 -22.20 13.07
C GLY A 109 3.53 -21.77 13.16
N THR A 110 3.23 -20.50 12.91
CA THR A 110 1.87 -19.99 12.77
C THR A 110 1.83 -18.93 11.67
N GLY A 111 0.95 -19.04 10.68
CA GLY A 111 0.85 -18.04 9.63
C GLY A 111 0.46 -16.68 10.20
N ILE A 112 -0.69 -16.61 10.87
CA ILE A 112 -1.19 -15.40 11.54
C ILE A 112 -1.52 -15.71 13.00
N GLN A 113 -0.84 -15.05 13.92
CA GLN A 113 -1.09 -15.14 15.35
C GLN A 113 -1.82 -13.89 15.85
N ILE A 114 -2.98 -14.10 16.49
CA ILE A 114 -3.85 -13.05 17.02
C ILE A 114 -4.01 -13.26 18.52
N SER A 115 -3.60 -12.27 19.33
CA SER A 115 -3.66 -12.37 20.80
C SER A 115 -4.23 -11.11 21.44
N SER A 116 -5.30 -11.27 22.23
CA SER A 116 -5.94 -10.19 22.98
C SER A 116 -6.41 -9.01 22.10
N THR A 117 -6.85 -9.29 20.87
CA THR A 117 -7.27 -8.26 19.91
C THR A 117 -8.77 -8.32 19.62
N LEU A 118 -9.26 -7.31 18.89
CA LEU A 118 -10.67 -7.16 18.52
C LEU A 118 -10.75 -6.61 17.10
N ARG A 119 -11.82 -6.97 16.37
CA ARG A 119 -12.14 -6.41 15.05
C ARG A 119 -11.01 -6.63 14.05
N VAL A 120 -10.77 -7.90 13.72
CA VAL A 120 -9.77 -8.29 12.72
C VAL A 120 -10.46 -8.90 11.50
N MET A 121 -10.06 -8.47 10.32
CA MET A 121 -10.49 -9.05 9.04
C MET A 121 -9.30 -9.66 8.32
N ILE A 122 -9.45 -10.90 7.85
CA ILE A 122 -8.41 -11.67 7.15
C ILE A 122 -9.01 -12.29 5.91
N TYR A 123 -8.53 -11.89 4.72
CA TYR A 123 -9.09 -12.38 3.46
C TYR A 123 -8.14 -12.34 2.27
N ASP A 124 -8.47 -13.13 1.24
CA ASP A 124 -7.74 -13.26 -0.02
C ASP A 124 -6.28 -13.71 0.14
N LEU A 125 -5.95 -14.45 1.21
CA LEU A 125 -4.60 -14.96 1.47
C LEU A 125 -4.47 -16.44 1.10
N THR A 126 -3.25 -16.83 0.76
CA THR A 126 -2.82 -18.23 0.76
C THR A 126 -1.96 -18.52 2.00
N LEU A 127 -2.38 -19.46 2.84
CA LEU A 127 -1.67 -19.86 4.07
C LEU A 127 -1.05 -21.24 3.89
N LEU A 128 0.18 -21.28 3.34
CA LEU A 128 0.82 -22.52 2.89
C LEU A 128 1.91 -23.00 3.86
N ASP A 129 2.00 -24.30 4.08
CA ASP A 129 3.08 -24.95 4.86
C ASP A 129 3.30 -24.38 6.28
N ASN A 130 2.31 -23.69 6.84
CA ASN A 130 2.34 -23.26 8.23
C ASN A 130 1.85 -24.42 9.11
N ILE A 131 2.49 -24.65 10.27
CA ILE A 131 2.00 -25.67 11.23
C ILE A 131 0.57 -25.32 11.69
N SER A 132 0.25 -24.03 11.79
CA SER A 132 -1.11 -23.53 11.98
C SER A 132 -1.35 -22.32 11.07
N GLY A 133 -2.43 -22.29 10.31
CA GLY A 133 -2.75 -21.16 9.42
C GLY A 133 -3.03 -19.87 10.18
N VAL A 134 -4.13 -19.85 10.95
CA VAL A 134 -4.52 -18.73 11.81
C VAL A 134 -4.75 -19.24 13.23
N LYS A 135 -4.13 -18.58 14.22
CA LYS A 135 -4.29 -18.89 15.64
C LYS A 135 -4.87 -17.69 16.38
N ILE A 136 -5.98 -17.91 17.07
CA ILE A 136 -6.74 -16.87 17.77
C ILE A 136 -6.74 -17.17 19.27
N LYS A 137 -6.31 -16.21 20.09
CA LYS A 137 -6.29 -16.31 21.55
C LYS A 137 -6.92 -15.08 22.19
N ASN A 138 -7.87 -15.29 23.12
CA ASN A 138 -8.50 -14.23 23.92
C ASN A 138 -8.98 -13.03 23.09
N SER A 139 -9.52 -13.27 21.88
CA SER A 139 -9.86 -12.22 20.91
C SER A 139 -11.32 -12.33 20.47
N GLY A 140 -11.87 -11.26 19.91
CA GLY A 140 -13.29 -11.17 19.53
C GLY A 140 -13.52 -10.40 18.23
N TRP A 141 -14.65 -10.66 17.56
CA TRP A 141 -14.97 -10.08 16.24
C TRP A 141 -13.85 -10.30 15.21
N ILE A 142 -13.51 -11.57 15.00
CA ILE A 142 -12.52 -11.99 14.01
C ILE A 142 -13.28 -12.59 12.82
N ASN A 143 -13.08 -12.03 11.64
CA ASN A 143 -13.63 -12.54 10.40
C ASN A 143 -12.50 -13.06 9.51
N VAL A 144 -12.56 -14.35 9.17
CA VAL A 144 -11.60 -15.03 8.31
C VAL A 144 -12.40 -15.66 7.17
N PHE A 145 -12.21 -15.17 5.95
CA PHE A 145 -13.00 -15.56 4.79
C PHE A 145 -12.16 -15.53 3.51
N ASP A 146 -12.52 -16.32 2.51
CA ASP A 146 -11.86 -16.35 1.20
C ASP A 146 -10.33 -16.53 1.26
N ASN A 147 -9.86 -17.34 2.21
CA ASN A 147 -8.45 -17.75 2.30
C ASN A 147 -8.31 -19.22 1.90
N SER A 148 -7.18 -19.56 1.28
CA SER A 148 -6.84 -20.92 0.80
C SER A 148 -5.70 -21.55 1.58
#